data_AF-A0A933FZ03-F1
#
_entry.id   AF-A0A933FZ03-F1
#
_cell.length_a   1.000
_cell.length_b   1.000
_cell.length_c   1.000
_cell.angle_alpha   90.00
_cell.angle_beta   90.00
_cell.angle_gamma   90.00
#
_symmetry.space_group_name_H-M   'P 1'
#
loop_
_entity.id
_entity.type
_entity.pdbx_description
1 polymer ?
#
loop_
_entity_poly.entity_id
_entity_poly.type
_entity_poly.pdbx_seq_one_letter_code
_entity_poly.pdbx_strand_id
1 'polypeptide(L)' 'MNKIKILVCVSAIIVLGICIYSFLGGNGVFNGEFKNEYIAWYFLAKGIFCSLALYLLVRILETFSHKSVEKKVSDIPSP' A
#
# COMPACT_ATOMS: atom_id res chain seq x y z
N MET A 1 -4.22 -2.62 -16.56
CA MET A 1 -4.18 -1.99 -15.22
C MET A 1 -4.83 -2.81 -14.11
N ASN A 2 -6.04 -3.37 -14.30
CA ASN A 2 -6.77 -4.05 -13.21
C ASN A 2 -6.00 -5.21 -12.54
N LYS A 3 -5.28 -6.04 -13.31
CA LYS A 3 -4.45 -7.13 -12.76
C LYS A 3 -3.30 -6.62 -11.87
N ILE A 4 -2.67 -5.51 -12.25
CA ILE A 4 -1.59 -4.87 -11.48
C ILE A 4 -2.13 -4.28 -10.19
N LYS A 5 -3.31 -3.64 -10.22
CA LYS A 5 -3.96 -3.13 -9.00
C LYS A 5 -4.25 -4.23 -8.01
N ILE A 6 -4.86 -5.34 -8.48
CA ILE A 6 -5.17 -6.48 -7.63
C ILE A 6 -3.89 -7.03 -7.00
N LEU A 7 -2.83 -7.21 -7.80
CA LEU A 7 -1.55 -7.68 -7.32
C LEU A 7 -0.93 -6.75 -6.25
N VAL A 8 -0.97 -5.43 -6.48
CA VAL A 8 -0.43 -4.43 -5.55
C VAL A 8 -1.26 -4.33 -4.26
N CYS A 9 -2.59 -4.39 -4.36
CA CYS A 9 -3.44 -4.42 -3.16
C CYS A 9 -3.21 -5.69 -2.34
N VAL A 10 -3.11 -6.85 -2.99
CA VAL A 10 -2.83 -8.12 -2.31
C VAL A 10 -1.45 -8.09 -1.64
N SER A 11 -0.42 -7.62 -2.34
CA SER A 11 0.93 -7.52 -1.74
C SER A 11 0.97 -6.52 -0.58
N ALA A 12 0.29 -5.38 -0.69
CA ALA A 12 0.19 -4.40 0.40
C ALA A 12 -0.49 -4.96 1.66
N ILE A 13 -1.52 -5.79 1.49
CA ILE A 13 -2.21 -6.46 2.61
C ILE A 13 -1.29 -7.51 3.26
N ILE A 14 -0.60 -8.32 2.45
CA ILE A 14 0.33 -9.34 2.95
C ILE A 14 1.47 -8.69 3.74
N VAL A 15 2.09 -7.64 3.19
CA VAL A 15 3.17 -6.90 3.86
C VAL A 15 2.68 -6.29 5.17
N LEU A 16 1.49 -5.67 5.17
CA LEU A 16 0.90 -5.11 6.39
C LEU A 16 0.67 -6.19 7.45
N GLY A 17 0.13 -7.35 7.05
CA GLY A 17 -0.08 -8.49 7.95
C GLY A 17 1.21 -9.00 8.59
N ILE A 18 2.28 -9.12 7.80
CA ILE A 18 3.61 -9.52 8.32
C ILE A 18 4.15 -8.47 9.30
N CYS A 19 4.04 -7.17 8.98
CA CYS A 19 4.50 -6.10 9.86
C CYS A 19 3.71 -6.05 11.19
N ILE A 20 2.38 -6.24 11.14
CA ILE A 20 1.52 -6.33 12.32
C ILE A 20 1.91 -7.55 13.16
N TYR A 21 2.11 -8.71 12.53
CA TYR A 21 2.53 -9.93 13.22
C TYR A 21 3.88 -9.75 13.93
N SER A 22 4.87 -9.18 13.24
CA SER A 22 6.17 -8.86 13.83
C SER A 22 6.07 -7.85 14.98
N PHE A 23 5.15 -6.89 14.88
CA PHE A 23 4.87 -5.94 15.98
C PHE A 23 4.27 -6.64 17.21
N LEU A 24 3.27 -7.50 17.01
CA LEU A 24 2.65 -8.27 18.09
C LEU A 24 3.65 -9.22 18.75
N GLY A 25 4.46 -9.91 17.95
CA GLY A 25 5.52 -10.81 18.42
C GLY A 25 6.63 -10.07 19.16
N GLY A 26 7.11 -8.95 18.60
CA GLY A 26 8.18 -8.15 19.20
C GLY A 26 7.79 -7.48 20.52
N ASN A 27 6.53 -7.08 20.69
CA ASN A 27 6.05 -6.51 21.95
C ASN A 27 5.57 -7.58 22.97
N GLY A 28 5.68 -8.88 22.64
CA GLY A 28 5.30 -9.97 23.54
C GLY A 28 3.79 -10.13 23.74
N VAL A 29 2.96 -9.57 22.83
CA VAL A 29 1.49 -9.52 22.97
C VAL A 29 0.88 -10.90 23.06
N PHE A 30 1.43 -11.88 22.34
CA PHE A 30 0.99 -13.28 22.41
C PHE A 30 1.22 -13.94 23.77
N ASN A 31 2.13 -13.41 24.58
CA ASN A 31 2.41 -13.87 25.94
C ASN A 31 1.64 -13.05 27.00
N GLY A 32 0.76 -12.12 26.59
CA GLY A 32 0.05 -11.21 27.49
C GLY A 32 0.90 -10.04 28.00
N GLU A 33 2.10 -9.86 27.47
CA GLU A 33 2.98 -8.74 27.79
C GLU A 33 2.81 -7.64 26.73
N PHE A 34 2.92 -6.37 27.15
CA PHE A 34 3.03 -5.23 26.24
C PHE A 34 4.37 -4.54 26.48
N LYS A 35 5.45 -5.25 26.16
CA LYS A 35 6.79 -4.66 26.16
C LYS A 35 6.81 -3.58 25.10
N ASN A 36 7.26 -2.38 25.42
CA ASN A 36 7.30 -1.26 24.47
C ASN A 36 8.63 -1.27 23.71
N GLU A 37 8.79 -2.21 22.79
CA GLU A 37 10.02 -2.27 22.00
C GLU A 37 9.96 -1.30 20.82
N TYR A 38 10.85 -0.32 20.84
CA TYR A 38 10.98 0.69 19.78
C TYR A 38 11.15 0.06 18.38
N ILE A 39 11.85 -1.08 18.31
CA ILE A 39 12.08 -1.79 17.06
C ILE A 39 10.78 -2.38 16.49
N ALA A 40 9.92 -2.93 17.35
CA ALA A 40 8.64 -3.51 16.94
C ALA A 40 7.70 -2.43 16.42
N TRP A 41 7.63 -1.29 17.12
CA TRP A 41 6.89 -0.10 16.66
C TRP A 41 7.41 0.46 15.33
N TYR A 42 8.74 0.46 15.13
CA TYR A 42 9.33 0.85 13.85
C TYR A 42 8.88 -0.07 12.70
N PHE A 43 8.82 -1.38 12.92
CA PHE A 43 8.29 -2.32 11.92
C PHE A 43 6.82 -2.07 11.58
N LEU A 44 5.98 -1.75 12.57
CA LEU A 44 4.58 -1.39 12.34
C LEU A 44 4.46 -0.12 11.50
N ALA A 45 5.15 0.95 11.89
CA ALA A 45 5.11 2.23 11.19
C ALA A 45 5.61 2.09 9.75
N LYS A 46 6.70 1.35 9.53
CA LYS A 46 7.24 1.07 8.19
C LYS A 46 6.25 0.26 7.35
N GLY A 47 5.59 -0.74 7.94
CA GLY A 47 4.55 -1.52 7.28
C GLY A 47 3.38 -0.66 6.81
N ILE A 48 2.83 0.17 7.71
CA ILE A 48 1.73 1.10 7.39
C ILE A 48 2.16 2.06 6.27
N PHE A 49 3.33 2.67 6.39
CA PHE A 49 3.86 3.60 5.39
C PHE A 49 3.99 2.94 4.02
N CYS A 50 4.57 1.74 3.95
CA CYS A 50 4.74 1.01 2.69
C CYS A 50 3.39 0.65 2.05
N SER A 51 2.43 0.14 2.81
CA SER A 51 1.10 -0.19 2.29
C SER A 51 0.35 1.04 1.78
N LEU A 52 0.45 2.17 2.49
CA LEU A 52 -0.17 3.43 2.08
C LEU A 52 0.48 3.99 0.81
N ALA A 53 1.81 3.93 0.71
CA ALA A 53 2.55 4.38 -0.47
C ALA A 53 2.17 3.58 -1.73
N LEU A 54 2.04 2.25 -1.61
CA LEU A 54 1.60 1.39 -2.72
C LEU A 54 0.17 1.72 -3.15
N TYR A 55 -0.74 1.95 -2.21
CA TYR A 55 -2.12 2.35 -2.51
C TYR A 55 -2.17 3.71 -3.23
N LEU A 56 -1.46 4.72 -2.72
CA LEU A 56 -1.40 6.04 -3.34
C LEU A 56 -0.77 6.00 -4.73
N LEU A 57 0.28 5.19 -4.92
CA LEU A 57 0.91 5.02 -6.23
C LEU A 57 -0.08 4.49 -7.28
N VAL A 58 -0.91 3.51 -6.91
CA VAL A 58 -1.95 2.97 -7.79
C VAL A 58 -2.98 4.05 -8.16
N ARG A 59 -3.41 4.86 -7.18
CA ARG A 59 -4.34 5.97 -7.41
C ARG A 59 -3.76 7.03 -8.33
N ILE A 60 -2.48 7.36 -8.14
CA ILE A 60 -1.78 8.32 -9.01
C ILE A 60 -1.70 7.77 -10.43
N LEU A 61 -1.33 6.50 -10.61
CA LEU A 61 -1.31 5.86 -11.93
C LEU A 61 -2.69 5.84 -12.61
N GLU A 62 -3.77 5.64 -11.85
CA GLU A 62 -5.14 5.75 -12.38
C GLU A 62 -5.41 7.15 -12.95
N THR A 63 -5.09 8.20 -12.18
CA THR A 63 -5.30 9.60 -12.59
C THR A 63 -4.48 9.94 -13.83
N PHE A 64 -3.21 9.53 -13.89
CA PHE A 64 -2.38 9.77 -15.08
C PHE A 64 -2.88 8.99 -16.30
N SER A 65 -3.27 7.72 -16.11
CA SER A 65 -3.82 6.91 -17.20
C SER A 65 -5.12 7.49 -17.75
N HIS A 66 -5.99 8.06 -16.90
CA HIS A 66 -7.22 8.72 -17.35
C HIS A 66 -6.91 10.01 -18.13
N LYS A 67 -5.99 10.83 -17.62
CA LYS A 67 -5.59 12.10 -18.23
C LYS A 67 -4.92 11.91 -19.61
N SER A 68 -4.18 10.81 -19.79
CA SER A 68 -3.61 10.45 -21.10
C SER A 68 -4.65 10.00 -22.13
N VAL A 69 -5.78 9.44 -21.70
CA VAL A 69 -6.89 9.07 -22.59
C VAL A 69 -7.66 10.32 -23.04
N GLU A 70 -7.97 11.22 -22.10
CA GLU A 70 -8.69 12.47 -22.39
C GLU A 70 -7.93 13.35 -23.39
N LYS A 71 -6.60 13.46 -23.24
CA LYS A 71 -5.76 14.21 -24.18
C LYS A 71 -5.76 13.61 -25.59
N LYS A 72 -5.86 12.28 -25.71
CA LYS A 72 -5.90 11.59 -27.00
C LYS A 72 -7.25 11.75 -27.71
N VAL A 73 -8.34 11.96 -26.96
CA VAL A 73 -9.69 12.18 -27.50
C VAL A 73 -9.86 13.62 -28.00
N SER A 74 -9.24 14.60 -27.34
CA SER A 74 -9.25 16.01 -27.79
C SER A 74 -8.43 16.28 -29.05
N ASP A 75 -7.50 15.40 -29.41
CA ASP A 75 -6.68 15.51 -30.63
C ASP A 75 -7.32 14.83 -31.87
N ILE A 76 -8.53 14.28 -31.75
CA ILE A 76 -9.27 13.73 -32.89
C ILE A 76 -10.08 14.89 -33.49
N PRO A 77 -9.76 15.39 -34.70
CA PRO A 77 -10.59 16.37 -35.36
C PRO A 77 -11.98 15.75 -35.59
N SER A 78 -13.02 16.47 -35.17
CA SER A 78 -14.41 16.14 -35.48
C SER A 78 -14.62 16.05 -37.00
N PRO A 79 -15.43 15.10 -37.49
CA PRO A 79 -15.74 14.96 -38.92
C PRO A 79 -16.45 16.18 -39.50
#